data_AF-A0A8D9AE07-F1
#
_entry.id   AF-A0A8D9AE07-F1
#
_cell.length_a   1.000
_cell.length_b   1.000
_cell.length_c   1.000
_cell.angle_alpha   90.00
_cell.angle_beta   90.00
_cell.angle_gamma   90.00
#
_symmetry.space_group_name_H-M   'P 1'
#
loop_
_entity.id
_entity.type
_entity.pdbx_description
1 polymer ?
#
loop_
_entity_poly.entity_id
_entity_poly.type
_entity_poly.pdbx_seq_one_letter_code
_entity_poly.pdbx_strand_id
1 'polypeptide(L)'
;MDQTYLRFKWGIARMILESPVTPMVIPMWHIGMETVLPNQPPYYFRCGKTVTFNVGPPLDLGPALESIRASGASDEEARSALTRLIQDKLYELKRETEELHQEHVKCKTS
;
A
#
# COMPACT_ATOMS: atom_id res chain seq x y z
N MET A 1 -10.93 -14.03 -3.95
CA MET A 1 -10.62 -13.25 -5.17
C MET A 1 -9.11 -13.15 -5.23
N ASP A 2 -8.49 -13.53 -6.35
CA ASP A 2 -7.06 -13.35 -6.54
C ASP A 2 -6.73 -11.86 -6.43
N GLN A 3 -6.21 -11.45 -5.27
CA GLN A 3 -5.50 -10.18 -5.18
C GLN A 3 -4.14 -10.41 -5.81
N THR A 4 -4.12 -10.40 -7.14
CA THR A 4 -2.91 -10.51 -7.95
C THR A 4 -1.87 -9.57 -7.38
N TYR A 5 -0.64 -10.09 -7.18
CA TYR A 5 0.48 -9.28 -6.74
C TYR A 5 0.73 -8.16 -7.77
N LEU A 6 0.20 -6.97 -7.50
CA LEU A 6 0.34 -5.81 -8.37
C LEU A 6 1.69 -5.18 -8.10
N ARG A 7 2.52 -5.11 -9.15
CA ARG A 7 3.78 -4.38 -9.13
C ARG A 7 3.51 -2.88 -9.09
N PHE A 8 4.19 -2.19 -8.18
CA PHE A 8 4.07 -0.75 -8.05
C PHE A 8 4.79 -0.05 -9.20
N LYS A 9 4.22 1.08 -9.64
CA LYS A 9 4.83 1.91 -10.68
C LYS A 9 6.00 2.70 -10.08
N TRP A 10 7.12 2.73 -10.80
CA TRP A 10 8.32 3.48 -10.42
C TRP A 10 8.12 4.99 -10.27
N GLY A 11 7.00 5.53 -10.78
CA GLY A 11 6.62 6.93 -10.56
C GLY A 11 6.54 7.32 -9.08
N ILE A 12 6.17 6.39 -8.19
CA ILE A 12 6.13 6.64 -6.74
C ILE A 12 7.54 6.92 -6.21
N ALA A 13 8.50 6.06 -6.55
CA ALA A 13 9.89 6.26 -6.14
C ALA A 13 10.49 7.52 -6.77
N ARG A 14 10.13 7.84 -8.03
CA ARG A 14 10.54 9.07 -8.68
C ARG A 14 10.09 10.31 -7.90
N MET A 15 8.82 10.37 -7.48
CA MET A 15 8.30 11.49 -6.69
C MET A 15 9.07 11.70 -5.39
N ILE A 16 9.50 10.62 -4.74
CA ILE A 16 10.25 10.68 -3.48
C ILE A 16 11.70 11.10 -3.72
N LEU A 17 12.35 10.54 -4.75
CA LEU A 17 13.76 10.81 -5.09
C LEU A 17 13.98 12.23 -5.61
N GLU A 18 13.04 12.75 -6.38
CA GLU A 18 13.10 14.10 -6.98
C GLU A 18 12.57 15.19 -6.03
N SER A 19 12.02 14.81 -4.88
CA SER A 19 11.54 15.78 -3.89
C SER A 19 12.72 16.54 -3.25
N PRO A 20 12.67 17.87 -3.16
CA PRO A 20 13.73 18.65 -2.50
C PRO A 20 13.84 18.34 -1.01
N VAL A 21 12.73 17.96 -0.38
CA VAL A 21 12.65 17.50 1.01
C VAL A 21 12.05 16.11 1.02
N THR A 22 12.69 15.15 1.68
CA THR A 22 12.16 13.78 1.76
C THR A 22 10.77 13.78 2.41
N PRO A 23 9.73 13.30 1.69
CA PRO A 23 8.38 13.27 2.24
C PRO A 23 8.22 12.13 3.25
N MET A 24 7.33 12.34 4.23
CA MET A 24 6.84 11.27 5.08
C MET A 24 5.81 10.44 4.32
N VAL A 25 5.98 9.11 4.29
CA VAL A 25 5.07 8.19 3.61
C VAL A 25 4.31 7.39 4.65
N ILE A 26 2.98 7.45 4.65
CA ILE A 26 2.11 6.68 5.56
C ILE A 26 1.38 5.61 4.75
N PRO A 27 1.66 4.31 4.97
CA PRO A 27 1.02 3.24 4.23
C PRO A 27 -0.41 3.03 4.76
N MET A 28 -1.35 2.85 3.84
CA MET A 28 -2.75 2.56 4.16
C MET A 28 -3.25 1.43 3.28
N TRP A 29 -4.02 0.51 3.85
CA TRP A 29 -4.64 -0.59 3.12
C TRP A 29 -6.12 -0.70 3.47
N HIS A 30 -6.94 -1.09 2.49
CA HIS A 30 -8.37 -1.27 2.70
C HIS A 30 -8.86 -2.59 2.10
N ILE A 31 -9.86 -3.20 2.73
CA ILE A 31 -10.53 -4.42 2.26
C ILE A 31 -12.05 -4.25 2.38
N GLY A 32 -12.79 -4.71 1.36
CA GLY A 32 -14.25 -4.72 1.35
C GLY A 32 -14.90 -3.52 0.65
N MET A 33 -14.12 -2.50 0.27
CA MET A 33 -14.61 -1.33 -0.46
C MET A 33 -15.21 -1.70 -1.83
N GLU A 34 -14.63 -2.70 -2.50
CA GLU A 34 -15.12 -3.25 -3.75
C GLU A 34 -16.53 -3.84 -3.66
N THR A 35 -16.98 -4.18 -2.45
CA THR A 35 -18.33 -4.71 -2.21
C THR A 35 -19.36 -3.62 -1.97
N VAL A 36 -18.91 -2.41 -1.60
CA VAL A 36 -19.75 -1.22 -1.35
C VAL A 36 -20.20 -0.60 -2.67
N LEU A 37 -19.30 -0.47 -3.64
CA LEU A 37 -19.61 0.02 -4.98
C LEU A 37 -18.81 -0.78 -6.01
N PRO A 38 -19.39 -1.85 -6.59
CA PRO A 38 -18.68 -2.71 -7.53
C PRO A 38 -18.29 -1.97 -8.82
N ASN A 39 -17.11 -2.28 -9.36
CA ASN A 39 -16.66 -1.79 -10.66
C ASN A 39 -17.34 -2.51 -11.86
N GLN A 40 -18.49 -3.13 -11.64
CA GLN A 40 -19.29 -3.79 -12.67
C GLN A 40 -20.75 -3.35 -12.55
N PRO A 41 -21.47 -3.21 -13.68
CA PRO A 41 -22.87 -2.88 -13.65
C PRO A 41 -23.67 -3.99 -12.94
N PRO A 42 -24.75 -3.64 -12.24
CA PRO A 42 -25.26 -2.29 -12.00
C PRO A 42 -24.49 -1.50 -10.90
N TYR A 43 -24.15 -0.25 -11.20
CA TYR A 43 -23.37 0.65 -10.33
C TYR A 43 -24.24 1.35 -9.27
N TYR A 44 -24.67 0.64 -8.25
CA TYR A 44 -25.35 1.23 -7.09
C TYR A 44 -24.61 0.92 -5.79
N PHE A 45 -24.75 1.84 -4.84
CA PHE A 45 -24.18 1.72 -3.52
C PHE A 45 -24.87 0.59 -2.72
N ARG A 46 -24.08 -0.31 -2.14
CA ARG A 46 -24.54 -1.45 -1.34
C ARG A 46 -24.28 -1.18 0.15
N CYS A 47 -25.36 -0.95 0.89
CA CYS A 47 -25.30 -0.78 2.35
C CYS A 47 -25.04 -2.10 3.08
N GLY A 48 -24.63 -2.02 4.35
CA GLY A 48 -24.45 -3.18 5.23
C GLY A 48 -23.19 -4.02 4.94
N LYS A 49 -22.33 -3.57 4.03
CA LYS A 49 -21.02 -4.18 3.78
C LYS A 49 -20.01 -3.78 4.86
N THR A 50 -19.04 -4.64 5.09
CA THR A 50 -17.95 -4.39 6.04
C THR A 50 -16.74 -3.89 5.25
N VAL A 51 -16.23 -2.73 5.63
CA VAL A 51 -14.99 -2.17 5.09
C VAL A 51 -14.01 -2.09 6.25
N THR A 52 -12.80 -2.59 6.05
CA THR A 52 -11.71 -2.48 7.01
C THR A 52 -10.64 -1.59 6.42
N PHE A 53 -10.22 -0.60 7.20
CA PHE A 53 -9.15 0.33 6.85
C PHE A 53 -8.04 0.15 7.88
N ASN A 54 -6.81 -0.03 7.43
CA ASN A 54 -5.65 -0.16 8.27
C ASN A 54 -4.62 0.90 7.88
N VAL A 55 -4.13 1.64 8.87
CA VAL A 55 -3.13 2.68 8.71
C VAL A 55 -1.87 2.22 9.42
N GLY A 56 -0.82 1.95 8.64
CA GLY A 56 0.45 1.54 9.19
C GLY A 56 1.26 2.72 9.74
N PRO A 57 2.38 2.42 10.43
CA PRO A 57 3.28 3.45 10.91
C PRO A 57 3.91 4.22 9.74
N PRO A 58 4.30 5.50 9.95
CA PRO A 58 5.08 6.25 8.96
C PRO A 58 6.36 5.49 8.56
N LEU A 59 6.65 5.44 7.26
CA LEU A 59 7.87 4.86 6.73
C LEU A 59 8.99 5.89 6.79
N ASP A 60 10.03 5.59 7.55
CA ASP A 60 11.28 6.33 7.48
C ASP A 60 12.11 5.88 6.28
N LEU A 61 12.11 6.70 5.24
CA LEU A 61 12.83 6.45 3.99
C LEU A 61 14.24 7.06 4.00
N GLY A 62 14.61 7.85 5.02
CA GLY A 62 15.91 8.53 5.09
C GLY A 62 17.09 7.56 4.93
N PRO A 63 17.19 6.51 5.77
CA PRO A 63 18.29 5.55 5.69
C PRO A 63 18.38 4.81 4.35
N ALA A 64 17.22 4.47 3.77
CA ALA A 64 17.16 3.80 2.47
C ALA A 64 17.64 4.73 1.34
N LEU A 65 17.25 6.01 1.36
CA LEU A 65 17.69 7.01 0.40
C LEU A 65 19.20 7.28 0.52
N GLU A 66 19.73 7.37 1.74
CA GLU A 66 21.16 7.51 1.99
C GLU A 66 21.95 6.32 1.44
N SER A 67 21.49 5.10 1.72
CA SER A 67 22.12 3.87 1.20
C SER A 67 22.12 3.82 -0.33
N ILE A 68 21.02 4.22 -0.98
CA ILE A 68 20.90 4.22 -2.44
C ILE A 68 21.82 5.27 -3.07
N ARG A 69 21.95 6.44 -2.43
CA ARG A 69 22.85 7.50 -2.89
C ARG A 69 24.32 7.11 -2.70
N ALA A 70 24.66 6.47 -1.57
CA ALA A 70 26.01 6.05 -1.25
C ALA A 70 26.52 4.90 -2.15
N SER A 71 25.63 4.05 -2.66
CA SER A 71 26.00 2.94 -3.55
C SER A 71 26.36 3.37 -4.97
N GLY A 72 26.12 4.63 -5.35
CA GLY A 72 26.33 5.11 -6.72
C GLY A 72 25.40 4.44 -7.74
N ALA A 73 24.26 3.90 -7.27
CA ALA A 73 23.28 3.23 -8.12
C ALA A 73 22.76 4.16 -9.23
N SER A 74 22.45 3.58 -10.38
CA SER A 74 21.78 4.31 -11.45
C SER A 74 20.38 4.76 -10.99
N ASP A 75 19.87 5.80 -11.65
CA ASP A 75 18.51 6.31 -11.48
C ASP A 75 17.43 5.21 -11.54
N GLU A 76 17.63 4.22 -12.42
CA GLU A 76 16.71 3.11 -12.61
C GLU A 76 16.75 2.14 -11.41
N GLU A 77 17.94 1.76 -10.97
CA GLU A 77 18.16 0.89 -9.83
C GLU A 77 17.63 1.53 -8.53
N ALA A 78 17.90 2.83 -8.35
CA ALA A 78 17.39 3.61 -7.23
C ALA A 78 15.85 3.59 -7.17
N ARG A 79 15.19 3.87 -8.30
CA ARG A 79 13.72 3.84 -8.40
C ARG A 79 13.16 2.45 -8.14
N SER A 80 13.81 1.41 -8.69
CA SER A 80 13.39 0.02 -8.52
C SER A 80 13.51 -0.43 -7.06
N ALA A 81 14.65 -0.17 -6.42
CA ALA A 81 14.94 -0.52 -5.03
C ALA A 81 13.96 0.17 -4.07
N LEU A 82 13.76 1.48 -4.21
CA LEU A 82 12.85 2.24 -3.36
C LEU A 82 11.39 1.80 -3.55
N THR A 83 10.97 1.57 -4.80
CA THR A 83 9.61 1.07 -5.09
C THR A 83 9.38 -0.29 -4.42
N ARG A 84 10.38 -1.18 -4.48
CA ARG A 84 10.30 -2.50 -3.88
C ARG A 84 10.19 -2.43 -2.35
N LEU A 85 10.99 -1.59 -1.71
CA LEU A 85 10.92 -1.37 -0.26
C LEU A 85 9.52 -0.92 0.19
N ILE A 86 8.95 0.09 -0.48
CA ILE A 86 7.61 0.60 -0.17
C ILE A 86 6.56 -0.48 -0.40
N GLN A 87 6.70 -1.22 -1.50
CA GLN A 87 5.80 -2.32 -1.83
C GLN A 87 5.83 -3.39 -0.74
N ASP A 88 7.00 -3.86 -0.33
CA ASP A 88 7.16 -4.88 0.71
C ASP A 88 6.48 -4.44 2.02
N LYS A 89 6.69 -3.18 2.45
CA LYS A 89 6.02 -2.62 3.63
C LYS A 89 4.51 -2.53 3.52
N LEU A 90 3.99 -2.22 2.34
CA LEU A 90 2.55 -2.20 2.13
C LEU A 90 1.95 -3.61 2.10
N TYR A 91 2.67 -4.61 1.59
CA TYR A 91 2.23 -6.00 1.63
C TYR A 91 2.30 -6.63 3.03
N GLU A 92 3.24 -6.19 3.88
CA GLU A 92 3.21 -6.49 5.32
C GLU A 92 1.89 -5.97 5.94
N LEU A 93 1.57 -4.70 5.71
CA LEU A 93 0.32 -4.08 6.19
C LEU A 93 -0.93 -4.78 5.62
N LYS A 94 -0.89 -5.21 4.35
CA LYS A 94 -1.97 -5.97 3.73
C LYS A 94 -2.28 -7.23 4.54
N ARG A 95 -1.27 -8.02 4.90
CA ARG A 95 -1.46 -9.28 5.66
C ARG A 95 -2.15 -9.00 7.01
N GLU A 96 -1.69 -7.99 7.73
CA GLU A 96 -2.32 -7.56 8.99
C GLU A 96 -3.77 -7.14 8.77
N THR A 97 -4.05 -6.45 7.65
CA THR A 97 -5.41 -6.00 7.31
C THR A 97 -6.32 -7.17 6.95
N GLU A 98 -5.80 -8.21 6.31
CA GLU A 98 -6.56 -9.43 6.00
C GLU A 98 -7.00 -10.16 7.28
N GLU A 99 -6.11 -10.26 8.27
CA GLU A 99 -6.42 -10.81 9.60
C GLU A 99 -7.49 -9.98 10.30
N LEU A 100 -7.30 -8.65 10.40
CA LEU A 100 -8.29 -7.73 10.98
C LEU A 100 -9.66 -7.80 10.28
N HIS A 101 -9.67 -7.91 8.95
CA HIS A 101 -10.92 -8.00 8.19
C HIS A 101 -11.67 -9.29 8.49
N GLN A 102 -10.98 -10.43 8.61
CA GLN A 102 -11.60 -11.69 8.99
C GLN A 102 -12.24 -11.63 10.38
N GLU A 103 -11.60 -10.97 11.34
CA GLU A 103 -12.14 -10.75 12.68
C GLU A 103 -13.41 -9.88 12.65
N HIS A 104 -13.39 -8.77 11.91
CA HIS A 104 -14.55 -7.90 11.75
C HIS A 104 -15.74 -8.60 11.08
N VAL A 105 -15.49 -9.47 10.09
CA VAL A 105 -16.54 -10.24 9.42
C VAL A 105 -17.14 -11.29 10.35
N LYS A 106 -16.32 -11.99 11.16
CA LYS A 106 -16.78 -12.96 12.15
C LYS A 106 -17.66 -12.31 13.23
N CYS A 107 -17.22 -11.18 13.79
CA CYS A 107 -17.97 -10.46 14.84
C CYS A 107 -19.34 -9.95 14.38
N LYS A 108 -19.54 -9.72 13.08
CA LYS A 108 -20.83 -9.28 12.54
C LYS A 108 -21.83 -10.43 12.31
N THR A 109 -21.33 -11.67 12.26
CA THR A 109 -22.13 -12.87 11.95
C THR A 109 -22.47 -13.69 13.21
N SER A 110 -21.86 -13.35 14.35
CA SER A 110 -22.15 -13.91 15.68
C SER A 110 -23.16 -13.03 16.41
#